data_AF-A0A454CZ50-F1
#
_entry.id   AF-A0A454CZ50-F1
#
_cell.length_a   1.000
_cell.length_b   1.000
_cell.length_c   1.000
_cell.angle_alpha   90.00
_cell.angle_beta   90.00
_cell.angle_gamma   90.00
#
_symmetry.space_group_name_H-M   'P 1'
#
loop_
_entity.id
_entity.type
_entity.pdbx_description
1 polymer ?
#
loop_
_entity_poly.entity_id
_entity_poly.type
_entity_poly.pdbx_seq_one_letter_code
_entity_poly.pdbx_strand_id
1 'polypeptide(L)'
;TKLKTSADLETRSFSSWENRPYLFKFNNFSPVSNSSNLMFQDIVITPLRSLSGEISHIAIQINDVSETARNRIHLRETNQHLSEISRKDGLTGLFNRAFWEQSLKDEFAQLKVIEGASSLVIFDIDHFKKVNDTYGHHTGDEVIRRTSSLLRKTARSSDVCGRFGGEEFTVLLPHTNQEQACYFAERLRKRI
;
A
#
# COMPACT_ATOMS: atom_id res chain seq x y z
N THR A 1 -4.93 -29.47 16.11
CA THR A 1 -4.72 -28.20 16.85
C THR A 1 -3.23 -27.93 16.92
N LYS A 2 -2.74 -26.67 16.88
CA LYS A 2 -1.29 -26.35 16.98
C LYS A 2 -0.57 -27.06 18.14
N LEU A 3 -1.29 -27.31 19.23
CA LEU A 3 -0.83 -28.10 20.39
C LEU A 3 -0.51 -29.56 20.02
N LYS A 4 -1.40 -30.24 19.29
CA LYS A 4 -1.16 -31.61 18.79
C LYS A 4 0.00 -31.62 17.79
N THR A 5 0.00 -30.68 16.85
CA THR A 5 1.05 -30.58 15.82
C THR A 5 2.45 -30.38 16.40
N SER A 6 2.60 -29.60 17.48
CA SER A 6 3.90 -29.41 18.16
C SER A 6 4.37 -30.65 18.93
N ALA A 7 3.43 -31.43 19.47
CA ALA A 7 3.72 -32.70 20.13
C ALA A 7 4.05 -33.80 19.10
N ASP A 8 3.26 -33.89 18.02
CA ASP A 8 3.40 -34.93 16.98
C ASP A 8 4.64 -34.73 16.10
N LEU A 9 5.04 -33.48 15.85
CA LEU A 9 6.22 -33.13 15.02
C LEU A 9 7.49 -32.90 15.84
N GLU A 10 7.44 -33.11 17.16
CA GLU A 10 8.56 -32.89 18.10
C GLU A 10 9.28 -31.54 17.97
N THR A 11 8.59 -30.52 17.46
CA THR A 11 9.18 -29.23 17.09
C THR A 11 8.52 -28.09 17.84
N ARG A 12 9.35 -27.12 18.24
CA ARG A 12 8.89 -25.86 18.86
C ARG A 12 7.97 -25.13 17.89
N SER A 13 6.78 -24.78 18.36
CA SER A 13 5.77 -24.08 17.58
C SER A 13 5.53 -22.67 18.09
N PHE A 14 5.32 -21.72 17.17
CA PHE A 14 5.04 -20.32 17.49
C PHE A 14 3.68 -19.88 16.95
N SER A 15 2.99 -19.01 17.69
CA SER A 15 1.79 -18.32 17.26
C SER A 15 1.90 -16.86 17.58
N SER A 16 1.89 -16.00 16.56
CA SER A 16 1.91 -14.56 16.74
C SER A 16 0.51 -13.97 16.72
N TRP A 17 0.32 -12.92 17.51
CA TRP A 17 -0.89 -12.10 17.53
C TRP A 17 -1.24 -11.53 16.14
N GLU A 18 -0.24 -11.25 15.29
CA GLU A 18 -0.45 -10.68 13.95
C GLU A 18 -1.25 -11.63 13.03
N ASN A 19 -1.02 -12.95 13.18
CA ASN A 19 -1.72 -13.97 12.41
C ASN A 19 -3.00 -14.43 13.10
N ARG A 20 -2.94 -14.53 14.44
CA ARG A 20 -4.05 -14.97 15.27
C ARG A 20 -3.99 -14.22 16.60
N PRO A 21 -4.89 -13.25 16.83
CA PRO A 21 -4.85 -12.37 18.01
C PRO A 21 -4.68 -13.09 19.35
N TYR A 22 -5.35 -14.23 19.50
CA TYR A 22 -5.24 -15.07 20.70
C TYR A 22 -5.45 -16.55 20.36
N LEU A 23 -4.79 -17.42 21.13
CA LEU A 23 -5.06 -18.86 21.14
C LEU A 23 -5.90 -19.25 22.36
N PHE A 24 -5.68 -18.57 23.48
CA PHE A 24 -6.43 -18.72 24.73
C PHE A 24 -7.25 -17.46 24.99
N LYS A 25 -8.46 -17.60 25.54
CA LYS A 25 -9.32 -16.43 25.81
C LYS A 25 -9.01 -15.86 27.19
N PHE A 26 -7.94 -15.07 27.29
CA PHE A 26 -7.61 -14.35 28.52
C PHE A 26 -8.12 -12.92 28.46
N ASN A 27 -8.59 -12.44 29.61
CA ASN A 27 -9.02 -11.06 29.75
C ASN A 27 -7.82 -10.12 29.62
N ASN A 28 -8.03 -9.00 28.95
CA ASN A 28 -7.07 -7.90 28.92
C ASN A 28 -7.20 -7.07 30.20
N PHE A 29 -6.17 -7.07 31.05
CA PHE A 29 -6.17 -6.37 32.33
C PHE A 29 -5.58 -4.94 32.26
N SER A 30 -5.34 -4.42 31.06
CA SER A 30 -4.79 -3.06 30.90
C SER A 30 -5.84 -2.01 31.33
N PRO A 31 -5.50 -1.07 32.24
CA PRO A 31 -6.47 -0.18 32.90
C PRO A 31 -7.12 0.89 31.99
N VAL A 32 -6.81 0.93 30.69
CA VAL A 32 -7.18 2.03 29.78
C VAL A 32 -8.13 1.59 28.63
N SER A 33 -8.56 0.32 28.54
CA SER A 33 -9.21 -0.17 27.30
C SER A 33 -10.72 -0.33 27.36
N ASN A 34 -11.43 0.48 26.57
CA ASN A 34 -12.82 0.28 26.15
C ASN A 34 -12.95 -0.45 24.77
N SER A 35 -11.87 -1.01 24.21
CA SER A 35 -11.83 -1.47 22.81
C SER A 35 -11.54 -2.95 22.56
N SER A 36 -11.11 -3.74 23.56
CA SER A 36 -11.10 -5.22 23.49
C SER A 36 -10.99 -5.83 24.88
N ASN A 37 -11.93 -6.71 25.24
CA ASN A 37 -11.90 -7.45 26.50
C ASN A 37 -10.86 -8.58 26.51
N LEU A 38 -10.32 -8.96 25.34
CA LEU A 38 -9.38 -10.09 25.20
C LEU A 38 -7.95 -9.62 24.93
N MET A 39 -7.02 -10.32 25.56
CA MET A 39 -5.58 -10.13 25.49
C MET A 39 -5.00 -10.60 24.15
N PHE A 40 -4.15 -9.80 23.51
CA PHE A 40 -3.34 -10.26 22.37
C PHE A 40 -2.16 -11.10 22.83
N GLN A 41 -1.82 -12.14 22.09
CA GLN A 41 -0.89 -13.18 22.56
C GLN A 41 0.18 -13.53 21.52
N ASP A 42 1.44 -13.47 21.95
CA ASP A 42 2.52 -14.23 21.33
C ASP A 42 2.77 -15.49 22.16
N ILE A 43 2.68 -16.65 21.51
CA ILE A 43 2.71 -17.96 22.18
C ILE A 43 3.82 -18.82 21.60
N VAL A 44 4.61 -19.36 22.50
CA VAL A 44 5.58 -20.41 22.23
C VAL A 44 5.11 -21.69 22.89
N ILE A 45 5.03 -22.77 22.09
CA ILE A 45 4.75 -24.12 22.57
C ILE A 45 6.03 -24.94 22.37
N THR A 46 6.52 -25.54 23.45
CA THR A 46 7.76 -26.33 23.48
C THR A 46 7.45 -27.72 24.03
N PRO A 47 7.63 -28.81 23.26
CA PRO A 47 7.52 -30.15 23.81
C PRO A 47 8.66 -30.42 24.81
N LEU A 48 8.36 -31.10 25.91
CA LEU A 48 9.33 -31.48 26.93
C LEU A 48 9.54 -32.99 26.88
N ARG A 49 10.81 -33.38 26.74
CA ARG A 49 11.23 -34.79 26.71
C ARG A 49 11.47 -35.31 28.13
N SER A 50 11.04 -36.52 28.39
CA SER A 50 11.42 -37.28 29.58
C SER A 50 12.89 -37.75 29.47
N LEU A 51 13.42 -38.32 30.56
CA LEU A 51 14.71 -38.99 30.56
C LEU A 51 14.75 -40.21 29.61
N SER A 52 13.59 -40.75 29.20
CA SER A 52 13.48 -41.84 28.21
C SER A 52 13.45 -41.36 26.76
N GLY A 53 13.47 -40.04 26.51
CA GLY A 53 13.45 -39.45 25.16
C GLY A 53 12.05 -39.19 24.59
N GLU A 54 11.01 -39.72 25.21
CA GLU A 54 9.61 -39.52 24.81
C GLU A 54 9.07 -38.14 25.23
N ILE A 55 8.18 -37.57 24.42
CA ILE A 55 7.47 -36.34 24.79
C ILE A 55 6.38 -36.69 25.80
N SER A 56 6.56 -36.24 27.03
CA SER A 56 5.60 -36.48 28.12
C SER A 56 4.76 -35.26 28.47
N HIS A 57 5.31 -34.06 28.23
CA HIS A 57 4.70 -32.79 28.63
C HIS A 57 4.91 -31.73 27.55
N ILE A 58 4.15 -30.64 27.64
CA ILE A 58 4.36 -29.44 26.84
C ILE A 58 4.51 -28.23 27.76
N ALA A 59 5.49 -27.39 27.48
CA ALA A 59 5.61 -26.05 28.06
C ALA A 59 4.96 -25.05 27.12
N ILE A 60 4.08 -24.19 27.66
CA ILE A 60 3.46 -23.11 26.90
C ILE A 60 3.85 -21.79 27.57
N GLN A 61 4.55 -20.94 26.83
CA GLN A 61 4.80 -19.57 27.23
C GLN A 61 3.84 -18.65 26.48
N ILE A 62 3.14 -17.79 27.21
CA ILE A 62 2.17 -16.84 26.68
C ILE A 62 2.62 -15.46 27.10
N ASN A 63 2.95 -14.61 26.14
CA ASN A 63 3.30 -13.21 26.39
C ASN A 63 2.10 -12.33 26.05
N ASP A 64 1.68 -11.49 26.98
CA ASP A 64 0.72 -10.42 26.72
C ASP A 64 1.38 -9.35 25.85
N VAL A 65 0.86 -9.16 24.64
CA VAL A 65 1.34 -8.17 23.67
C VAL A 65 0.25 -7.16 23.32
N SER A 66 -0.75 -6.99 24.20
CA SER A 66 -1.93 -6.14 23.96
C SER A 66 -1.60 -4.67 23.76
N GLU A 67 -0.60 -4.14 24.47
CA GLU A 67 -0.14 -2.77 24.29
C GLU A 67 0.62 -2.59 22.96
N THR A 68 1.58 -3.47 22.68
CA THR A 68 2.34 -3.49 21.43
C THR A 68 1.44 -3.63 20.21
N ALA A 69 0.47 -4.55 20.28
CA ALA A 69 -0.51 -4.78 19.22
C ALA A 69 -1.36 -3.52 18.96
N ARG A 70 -1.87 -2.87 20.01
CA ARG A 70 -2.63 -1.61 19.90
C ARG A 70 -1.81 -0.50 19.25
N ASN A 71 -0.59 -0.27 19.73
CA ASN A 71 0.27 0.77 19.17
C ASN A 71 0.55 0.51 17.69
N ARG A 72 0.77 -0.75 17.30
CA ARG A 72 1.04 -1.11 15.91
C ARG A 72 -0.20 -1.01 15.02
N ILE A 73 -1.37 -1.38 15.52
CA ILE A 73 -2.65 -1.19 14.82
C ILE A 73 -2.90 0.30 14.60
N HIS A 74 -2.83 1.11 15.67
CA HIS A 74 -3.04 2.55 15.60
C HIS A 74 -2.04 3.25 14.68
N LEU A 75 -0.77 2.85 14.71
CA LEU A 75 0.25 3.37 13.81
C LEU A 75 -0.03 2.99 12.35
N ARG A 76 -0.48 1.76 12.08
CA ARG A 76 -0.90 1.34 10.73
C ARG A 76 -2.08 2.16 10.24
N GLU A 77 -3.10 2.35 11.06
CA GLU A 77 -4.28 3.16 10.75
C GLU A 77 -3.91 4.62 10.48
N THR A 78 -3.06 5.21 11.32
CA THR A 78 -2.60 6.59 11.15
C THR A 78 -1.76 6.73 9.88
N ASN A 79 -0.87 5.78 9.59
CA ASN A 79 -0.07 5.80 8.36
C ASN A 79 -0.93 5.61 7.11
N GLN A 80 -1.96 4.76 7.17
CA GLN A 80 -2.94 4.64 6.09
C GLN A 80 -3.68 5.96 5.90
N HIS A 81 -4.14 6.59 6.98
CA HIS A 81 -4.82 7.88 6.91
C HIS A 81 -3.91 9.00 6.36
N LEU A 82 -2.65 9.05 6.76
CA LEU A 82 -1.67 9.99 6.21
C LEU A 82 -1.40 9.73 4.73
N SER A 83 -1.31 8.47 4.32
CA SER A 83 -1.19 8.08 2.91
C SER A 83 -2.45 8.48 2.11
N GLU A 84 -3.62 8.30 2.70
CA GLU A 84 -4.91 8.72 2.13
C GLU A 84 -5.06 10.24 2.04
N ILE A 85 -4.45 11.01 2.94
CA ILE A 85 -4.39 12.47 2.87
C ILE A 85 -3.34 12.90 1.82
N SER A 86 -2.22 12.21 1.75
CA SER A 86 -1.11 12.51 0.84
C SER A 86 -1.28 11.81 -0.52
N ARG A 87 -2.40 12.06 -1.21
CA ARG A 87 -2.67 11.51 -2.57
C ARG A 87 -1.88 12.19 -3.67
N LYS A 88 -1.27 13.34 -3.37
CA LYS A 88 -0.65 14.22 -4.37
C LYS A 88 0.88 14.13 -4.30
N ASP A 89 1.51 14.23 -5.45
CA ASP A 89 2.95 14.46 -5.57
C ASP A 89 3.29 15.89 -5.14
N GLY A 90 4.27 16.04 -4.25
CA GLY A 90 4.58 17.33 -3.62
C GLY A 90 5.14 18.39 -4.57
N LEU A 91 5.81 17.97 -5.66
CA LEU A 91 6.39 18.90 -6.64
C LEU A 91 5.33 19.39 -7.64
N THR A 92 4.50 18.47 -8.12
CA THR A 92 3.60 18.74 -9.23
C THR A 92 2.16 18.97 -8.80
N GLY A 93 1.70 18.44 -7.67
CA GLY A 93 0.29 18.42 -7.28
C GLY A 93 -0.59 17.49 -8.15
N LEU A 94 0.02 16.67 -9.01
CA LEU A 94 -0.67 15.55 -9.66
C LEU A 94 -0.88 14.43 -8.65
N PHE A 95 -1.65 13.40 -9.00
CA PHE A 95 -1.71 12.23 -8.13
C PHE A 95 -0.34 11.53 -8.09
N ASN A 96 0.04 11.05 -6.91
CA ASN A 96 1.23 10.23 -6.81
C ASN A 96 0.98 8.84 -7.40
N ARG A 97 2.06 8.08 -7.61
CA ARG A 97 2.00 6.73 -8.16
C ARG A 97 1.02 5.82 -7.41
N ALA A 98 1.06 5.82 -6.07
CA ALA A 98 0.22 4.92 -5.27
C ALA A 98 -1.28 5.18 -5.48
N PHE A 99 -1.70 6.44 -5.44
CA PHE A 99 -3.10 6.81 -5.66
C PHE A 99 -3.52 6.59 -7.12
N TRP A 100 -2.63 6.87 -8.07
CA TRP A 100 -2.90 6.66 -9.49
C TRP A 100 -3.09 5.17 -9.82
N GLU A 101 -2.22 4.29 -9.30
CA GLU A 101 -2.34 2.83 -9.45
C GLU A 101 -3.61 2.29 -8.80
N GLN A 102 -4.02 2.84 -7.66
CA GLN A 102 -5.31 2.50 -7.05
C GLN A 102 -6.48 2.90 -7.95
N SER A 103 -6.45 4.11 -8.50
CA SER A 103 -7.49 4.60 -9.42
C SER A 103 -7.59 3.73 -10.68
N LEU A 104 -6.46 3.24 -11.20
CA LEU A 104 -6.43 2.30 -12.31
C LEU A 104 -7.09 0.95 -11.96
N LYS A 105 -6.83 0.42 -10.76
CA LYS A 105 -7.46 -0.83 -10.30
C LYS A 105 -8.97 -0.66 -10.15
N ASP A 106 -9.41 0.47 -9.60
CA ASP A 106 -10.82 0.76 -9.39
C ASP A 106 -11.55 0.89 -10.73
N GLU A 107 -10.97 1.61 -11.70
CA GLU A 107 -11.51 1.75 -13.06
C GLU A 107 -11.57 0.40 -13.80
N PHE A 108 -10.51 -0.40 -13.70
CA PHE A 108 -10.50 -1.74 -14.31
C PHE A 108 -11.57 -2.66 -13.70
N ALA A 109 -11.84 -2.55 -12.39
CA ALA A 109 -12.92 -3.30 -11.76
C ALA A 109 -14.30 -2.83 -12.25
N GLN A 110 -14.49 -1.53 -12.45
CA GLN A 110 -15.74 -0.97 -13.00
C GLN A 110 -16.01 -1.46 -14.43
N LEU A 111 -15.01 -1.49 -15.30
CA LEU A 111 -15.14 -1.97 -16.68
C LEU A 111 -15.50 -3.45 -16.80
N LYS A 112 -15.28 -4.27 -15.77
CA LYS A 112 -15.76 -5.66 -15.75
C LYS A 112 -17.27 -5.77 -15.56
N VAL A 113 -17.89 -4.73 -15.01
CA VAL A 113 -19.33 -4.69 -14.70
C VAL A 113 -20.09 -3.88 -15.74
N ILE A 114 -19.51 -2.77 -16.18
CA ILE A 114 -20.11 -1.83 -17.12
C ILE A 114 -19.38 -1.94 -18.46
N GLU A 115 -20.11 -2.25 -19.53
CA GLU A 115 -19.54 -2.21 -20.88
C GLU A 115 -19.05 -0.80 -21.22
N GLY A 116 -17.81 -0.71 -21.67
CA GLY A 116 -17.15 0.55 -21.98
C GLY A 116 -15.69 0.34 -22.34
N ALA A 117 -15.00 1.44 -22.63
CA ALA A 117 -13.57 1.45 -22.86
C ALA A 117 -12.95 2.59 -22.05
N SER A 118 -11.82 2.32 -21.43
CA SER A 118 -10.97 3.34 -20.83
C SER A 118 -9.56 3.17 -21.35
N SER A 119 -8.84 4.28 -21.45
CA SER A 119 -7.51 4.30 -22.05
C SER A 119 -6.47 4.79 -21.06
N LEU A 120 -5.24 4.35 -21.26
CA LEU A 120 -4.09 4.74 -20.47
C LEU A 120 -3.09 5.45 -21.38
N VAL A 121 -2.61 6.60 -20.94
CA VAL A 121 -1.48 7.30 -21.56
C VAL A 121 -0.33 7.35 -20.56
N ILE A 122 0.85 6.94 -21.01
CA ILE A 122 2.12 7.07 -20.27
C ILE A 122 3.07 7.83 -21.18
N PHE A 123 3.77 8.82 -20.63
CA PHE A 123 4.77 9.59 -21.37
C PHE A 123 5.88 10.06 -20.45
N ASP A 124 7.02 10.38 -21.04
CA ASP A 124 8.24 10.79 -20.38
C ASP A 124 8.77 12.11 -20.96
N ILE A 125 9.62 12.83 -20.23
CA ILE A 125 10.25 14.05 -20.73
C ILE A 125 11.56 13.71 -21.44
N ASP A 126 11.58 13.87 -22.75
CA ASP A 126 12.78 13.60 -23.55
C ASP A 126 13.99 14.39 -23.08
N HIS A 127 15.13 13.69 -22.96
CA HIS A 127 16.43 14.26 -22.58
C HIS A 127 16.44 14.99 -21.22
N PHE A 128 15.55 14.65 -20.29
CA PHE A 128 15.46 15.34 -18.98
C PHE A 128 16.77 15.32 -18.18
N LYS A 129 17.50 14.21 -18.20
CA LYS A 129 18.84 14.14 -17.59
C LYS A 129 19.80 15.22 -18.13
N LYS A 130 19.81 15.48 -19.45
CA LYS A 130 20.66 16.50 -20.06
C LYS A 130 20.29 17.91 -19.56
N VAL A 131 19.01 18.18 -19.34
CA VAL A 131 18.54 19.44 -18.75
C VAL A 131 19.08 19.60 -17.34
N ASN A 132 18.96 18.56 -16.50
CA ASN A 132 19.51 18.58 -15.14
C ASN A 132 21.03 18.75 -15.13
N ASP A 133 21.76 18.04 -16.00
CA ASP A 133 23.22 18.11 -16.06
C ASP A 133 23.71 19.49 -16.54
N THR A 134 22.93 20.18 -17.39
CA THR A 134 23.31 21.48 -17.96
C THR A 134 22.89 22.66 -17.10
N TYR A 135 21.70 22.61 -16.50
CA TYR A 135 21.07 23.75 -15.83
C TYR A 135 20.81 23.52 -14.32
N GLY A 136 21.07 22.31 -13.84
CA GLY A 136 20.84 21.90 -12.45
C GLY A 136 19.41 21.44 -12.16
N HIS A 137 19.26 20.76 -11.03
CA HIS A 137 17.98 20.16 -10.62
C HIS A 137 16.85 21.16 -10.40
N HIS A 138 17.16 22.40 -9.99
CA HIS A 138 16.13 23.42 -9.80
C HIS A 138 15.38 23.74 -11.11
N THR A 139 16.11 23.81 -12.23
CA THR A 139 15.52 24.00 -13.55
C THR A 139 14.77 22.75 -13.99
N GLY A 140 15.29 21.55 -13.71
CA GLY A 140 14.55 20.30 -13.94
C GLY A 140 13.20 20.28 -13.22
N ASP A 141 13.16 20.68 -11.95
CA ASP A 141 11.92 20.81 -11.19
C ASP A 141 10.94 21.79 -11.84
N GLU A 142 11.42 22.90 -12.40
CA GLU A 142 10.58 23.85 -13.13
C GLU A 142 9.99 23.24 -14.41
N VAL A 143 10.79 22.48 -15.17
CA VAL A 143 10.31 21.74 -16.35
C VAL A 143 9.20 20.77 -15.93
N ILE A 144 9.40 20.00 -14.87
CA ILE A 144 8.38 19.05 -14.35
C ILE A 144 7.11 19.80 -13.92
N ARG A 145 7.23 20.91 -13.18
CA ARG A 145 6.08 21.75 -12.79
C ARG A 145 5.32 22.25 -14.01
N ARG A 146 6.02 22.73 -15.04
CA ARG A 146 5.40 23.24 -16.27
C ARG A 146 4.68 22.14 -17.05
N THR A 147 5.30 20.98 -17.20
CA THR A 147 4.69 19.79 -17.82
C THR A 147 3.41 19.39 -17.07
N SER A 148 3.45 19.34 -15.74
CA SER A 148 2.27 19.01 -14.94
C SER A 148 1.12 20.02 -15.06
N SER A 149 1.46 21.31 -15.21
CA SER A 149 0.48 22.38 -15.44
C SER A 149 -0.18 22.26 -16.81
N LEU A 150 0.59 21.99 -17.86
CA LEU A 150 0.08 21.76 -19.22
C LEU A 150 -0.78 20.50 -19.31
N LEU A 151 -0.38 19.43 -18.62
CA LEU A 151 -1.16 18.21 -18.50
C LEU A 151 -2.53 18.48 -17.89
N ARG A 152 -2.59 19.13 -16.72
CA ARG A 152 -3.87 19.50 -16.07
C ARG A 152 -4.77 20.38 -16.92
N LYS A 153 -4.19 21.32 -17.67
CA LYS A 153 -4.96 22.20 -18.60
C LYS A 153 -5.49 21.47 -19.83
N THR A 154 -4.96 20.28 -20.12
CA THR A 154 -5.32 19.48 -21.30
C THR A 154 -6.26 18.34 -20.93
N ALA A 155 -6.17 17.85 -19.69
CA ALA A 155 -7.05 16.85 -19.08
C ALA A 155 -8.43 17.41 -18.72
N ARG A 156 -9.44 16.54 -18.74
CA ARG A 156 -10.79 16.80 -18.23
C ARG A 156 -10.81 16.55 -16.72
N SER A 157 -11.89 16.98 -16.05
CA SER A 157 -12.08 16.73 -14.61
C SER A 157 -12.18 15.24 -14.25
N SER A 158 -12.65 14.40 -15.18
CA SER A 158 -12.75 12.95 -15.03
C SER A 158 -11.39 12.23 -15.15
N ASP A 159 -10.40 12.86 -15.77
CA ASP A 159 -9.14 12.20 -16.10
C ASP A 159 -8.22 12.17 -14.87
N VAL A 160 -7.60 11.02 -14.61
CA VAL A 160 -6.71 10.87 -13.45
C VAL A 160 -5.26 11.04 -13.89
N CYS A 161 -4.74 12.25 -13.70
CA CYS A 161 -3.36 12.60 -14.02
C CYS A 161 -2.42 12.27 -12.85
N GLY A 162 -1.39 11.47 -13.10
CA GLY A 162 -0.40 11.03 -12.13
C GLY A 162 1.04 11.37 -12.53
N ARG A 163 1.91 11.48 -11.53
CA ARG A 163 3.37 11.42 -11.69
C ARG A 163 3.84 10.04 -11.23
N PHE A 164 4.33 9.24 -12.16
CA PHE A 164 4.66 7.84 -11.93
C PHE A 164 6.11 7.63 -11.49
N GLY A 165 7.01 8.47 -12.01
CA GLY A 165 8.44 8.44 -11.72
C GLY A 165 9.04 9.84 -11.60
N GLY A 166 10.37 9.94 -11.76
CA GLY A 166 11.10 11.20 -11.73
C GLY A 166 10.62 12.16 -12.82
N GLU A 167 10.71 11.74 -14.08
CA GLU A 167 10.26 12.47 -15.27
C GLU A 167 9.04 11.83 -15.97
N GLU A 168 8.55 10.69 -15.47
CA GLU A 168 7.45 9.92 -16.07
C GLU A 168 6.07 10.36 -15.55
N PHE A 169 5.13 10.56 -16.47
CA PHE A 169 3.75 10.98 -16.22
C PHE A 169 2.75 9.97 -16.77
N THR A 170 1.59 9.90 -16.11
CA THR A 170 0.50 8.99 -16.49
C THR A 170 -0.84 9.71 -16.52
N VAL A 171 -1.73 9.25 -17.39
CA VAL A 171 -3.12 9.72 -17.48
C VAL A 171 -4.03 8.52 -17.67
N LEU A 172 -4.93 8.31 -16.72
CA LEU A 172 -6.07 7.42 -16.91
C LEU A 172 -7.21 8.24 -17.51
N LEU A 173 -7.77 7.75 -18.62
CA LEU A 173 -8.87 8.36 -19.35
C LEU A 173 -10.09 7.43 -19.23
N PRO A 174 -10.93 7.59 -18.19
CA PRO A 174 -12.16 6.82 -18.06
C PRO A 174 -13.10 7.06 -19.25
N HIS A 175 -13.84 6.02 -19.65
CA HIS A 175 -14.84 6.09 -20.73
C HIS A 175 -14.31 6.71 -22.03
N THR A 176 -13.04 6.44 -22.34
CA THR A 176 -12.32 6.97 -23.51
C THR A 176 -11.76 5.81 -24.33
N ASN A 177 -12.18 5.73 -25.58
CA ASN A 177 -11.70 4.71 -26.52
C ASN A 177 -10.31 5.08 -27.10
N GLN A 178 -9.73 4.15 -27.87
CA GLN A 178 -8.39 4.31 -28.43
C GLN A 178 -8.23 5.56 -29.31
N GLU A 179 -9.18 5.85 -30.19
CA GLU A 179 -9.09 7.00 -31.11
C GLU A 179 -9.09 8.33 -30.36
N GLN A 180 -9.98 8.44 -29.36
CA GLN A 180 -10.06 9.61 -28.48
C GLN A 180 -8.80 9.77 -27.62
N ALA A 181 -8.23 8.65 -27.15
CA ALA A 181 -6.98 8.65 -26.40
C ALA A 181 -5.80 9.12 -27.25
N CYS A 182 -5.71 8.67 -28.50
CA CYS A 182 -4.72 9.15 -29.47
C CYS A 182 -4.86 10.66 -29.71
N TYR A 183 -6.09 11.15 -29.87
CA TYR A 183 -6.34 12.59 -30.02
C TYR A 183 -5.91 13.39 -28.78
N PHE A 184 -6.20 12.89 -27.58
CA PHE A 184 -5.75 13.48 -26.33
C PHE A 184 -4.22 13.52 -26.25
N ALA A 185 -3.56 12.39 -26.53
CA ALA A 185 -2.11 12.27 -26.47
C ALA A 185 -1.42 13.23 -27.45
N GLU A 186 -1.90 13.31 -28.69
CA GLU A 186 -1.32 14.22 -29.69
C GLU A 186 -1.56 15.69 -29.33
N ARG A 187 -2.73 16.03 -28.77
CA ARG A 187 -2.99 17.38 -28.28
C ARG A 187 -2.07 17.76 -27.12
N LEU A 188 -1.80 16.83 -26.21
CA LEU A 188 -0.88 17.04 -25.10
C LEU A 188 0.55 17.21 -25.60
N ARG A 189 1.00 16.32 -26.50
CA ARG A 189 2.34 16.36 -27.10
C ARG A 189 2.63 17.67 -27.82
N LYS A 190 1.64 18.26 -28.50
CA LYS A 190 1.81 19.58 -29.17
C LYS A 190 1.87 20.77 -28.22
N ARG A 191 1.51 20.59 -26.95
CA ARG A 191 1.45 21.67 -25.94
C ARG A 191 2.67 21.72 -25.03
N ILE A 192 3.34 20.58 -24.85
CA ILE A 192 4.59 20.42 -24.09
C ILE A 192 5.75 20.74 -25.02
#